data_AF-A0A9N8WZ23-F1
#
_entry.id   AF-A0A9N8WZ23-F1
#
_cell.length_a   1.000
_cell.length_b   1.000
_cell.length_c   1.000
_cell.angle_alpha   90.00
_cell.angle_beta   90.00
_cell.angle_gamma   90.00
#
_symmetry.space_group_name_H-M   'P 1'
#
loop_
_entity.id
_entity.type
_entity.pdbx_description
1 polymer ?
#
loop_
_entity_poly.entity_id
_entity_poly.type
_entity_poly.pdbx_seq_one_letter_code
_entity_poly.pdbx_strand_id
1 'polypeptide(L)'
;MSIASLYASALQQSTQPGLPTENNDTQQSIARLSDTDCAACKGWLRNMNFLCPGEKEDDTVWAKIKGNWIAYLSATSPRPEAALAPYGGDGAENQREQRRRFSDDRTRRMIIQSAFWNDLDGMEGMTERWPQAARAALNSVDGRGDSDDGGNQNAFETLAAVWDLGKRRRYQSIWTSLVGFITHAHSRGTLEDMGMRLTESQLDDILDIEQEVWMVDLRAIAQRQEKGGFEHVWVPIQELLMKALKKAKSTPRNNPLVWWIAVLCRSAISDKDEDEDEDDNDDDEENGDFISRGRFYKNPMPMDMNFRERLDAIVHYSKVLVLNHSFLTWSAPTDWVMQVQSRLNMVSIDWINNERGSRPARLPGDGGPVYTTEAWQSMVAYITENTSTFLGGKQKTAIHRLRILANALQ
;
A
#
# COMPACT_ATOMS: atom_id res chain seq x y z
N MET A 1 28.62 9.72 -25.92
CA MET A 1 27.20 9.53 -25.56
C MET A 1 26.93 10.44 -24.37
N SER A 2 25.95 11.34 -24.46
CA SER A 2 25.59 12.25 -23.36
C SER A 2 24.90 11.47 -22.23
N ILE A 3 24.89 12.00 -21.00
CA ILE A 3 24.19 11.39 -19.86
C ILE A 3 22.69 11.21 -20.18
N ALA A 4 22.07 12.18 -20.83
CA ALA A 4 20.69 12.10 -21.30
C ALA A 4 20.48 10.93 -22.28
N SER A 5 21.34 10.79 -23.30
CA SER A 5 21.23 9.67 -24.25
C SER A 5 21.47 8.29 -23.61
N LEU A 6 22.31 8.21 -22.58
CA LEU A 6 22.51 6.99 -21.78
C LEU A 6 21.27 6.67 -20.94
N TYR A 7 20.65 7.68 -20.33
CA TYR A 7 19.43 7.54 -19.56
C TYR A 7 18.27 7.06 -20.43
N ALA A 8 18.01 7.72 -21.57
CA ALA A 8 16.96 7.35 -22.50
C ALA A 8 17.13 5.92 -23.03
N SER A 9 18.36 5.56 -23.42
CA SER A 9 18.67 4.18 -23.88
C SER A 9 18.43 3.15 -22.78
N ALA A 10 18.82 3.43 -21.54
CA ALA A 10 18.62 2.53 -20.41
C ALA A 10 17.14 2.39 -20.03
N LEU A 11 16.38 3.50 -20.13
CA LEU A 11 14.95 3.54 -19.86
C LEU A 11 14.20 2.69 -20.90
N GLN A 12 14.49 2.87 -22.19
CA GLN A 12 13.91 2.08 -23.28
C GLN A 12 14.18 0.58 -23.12
N GLN A 13 15.40 0.20 -22.71
CA GLN A 13 15.74 -1.20 -22.44
C GLN A 13 15.00 -1.76 -21.22
N SER A 14 14.79 -0.92 -20.20
CA SER A 14 14.13 -1.31 -18.95
C SER A 14 12.61 -1.38 -19.04
N THR A 15 12.01 -0.92 -20.15
CA THR A 15 10.55 -0.80 -20.33
C THR A 15 9.98 -1.58 -21.51
N GLN A 16 10.77 -2.45 -22.15
CA GLN A 16 10.37 -3.17 -23.35
C GLN A 16 9.06 -3.99 -23.19
N PRO A 17 8.19 -4.06 -24.23
CA PRO A 17 6.89 -4.75 -24.19
C PRO A 17 6.87 -6.27 -23.91
N GLY A 18 7.99 -6.89 -23.54
CA GLY A 18 8.08 -8.32 -23.18
C GLY A 18 8.76 -8.61 -21.85
N LEU A 19 9.08 -7.58 -21.05
CA LEU A 19 9.76 -7.78 -19.78
C LEU A 19 8.84 -8.47 -18.75
N PRO A 20 9.33 -9.48 -18.03
CA PRO A 20 8.56 -10.12 -16.97
C PRO A 20 8.35 -9.13 -15.82
N THR A 21 7.10 -9.02 -15.37
CA THR A 21 6.73 -8.30 -14.15
C THR A 21 6.65 -9.29 -12.98
N GLU A 22 6.41 -8.83 -11.75
CA GLU A 22 6.16 -9.78 -10.65
C GLU A 22 4.86 -10.57 -10.85
N ASN A 23 3.94 -10.09 -11.70
CA ASN A 23 2.62 -10.68 -11.97
C ASN A 23 2.44 -11.02 -13.45
N ASN A 24 3.11 -12.07 -13.94
CA ASN A 24 3.16 -12.43 -15.37
C ASN A 24 1.84 -12.94 -15.98
N ASP A 25 0.78 -13.11 -15.18
CA ASP A 25 -0.42 -13.86 -15.56
C ASP A 25 -1.56 -13.00 -16.19
N THR A 26 -1.35 -11.73 -16.55
CA THR A 26 -2.50 -10.82 -16.79
C THR A 26 -2.41 -9.80 -17.93
N GLN A 27 -3.61 -9.38 -18.38
CA GLN A 27 -3.87 -8.39 -19.43
C GLN A 27 -3.07 -7.11 -19.18
N GLN A 28 -2.22 -6.76 -20.13
CA GLN A 28 -1.19 -5.74 -19.96
C GLN A 28 -1.70 -4.29 -20.15
N SER A 29 -3.02 -4.08 -20.14
CA SER A 29 -3.65 -2.82 -20.53
C SER A 29 -4.78 -2.48 -19.57
N ILE A 30 -4.51 -1.62 -18.58
CA ILE A 30 -5.55 -0.95 -17.80
C ILE A 30 -6.27 0.03 -18.72
N ALA A 31 -7.61 -0.03 -18.75
CA ALA A 31 -8.40 0.94 -19.49
C ALA A 31 -8.13 2.38 -18.99
N ARG A 32 -8.08 3.34 -19.92
CA ARG A 32 -7.97 4.77 -19.57
C ARG A 32 -9.13 5.17 -18.66
N LEU A 33 -8.89 6.14 -17.77
CA LEU A 33 -9.95 6.71 -16.92
C LEU A 33 -11.02 7.38 -17.80
N SER A 34 -12.28 7.26 -17.39
CA SER A 34 -13.38 8.02 -18.00
C SER A 34 -13.14 9.53 -17.86
N ASP A 35 -13.80 10.35 -18.68
CA ASP A 35 -13.70 11.82 -18.57
C ASP A 35 -14.19 12.31 -17.21
N THR A 36 -15.28 11.72 -16.72
CA THR A 36 -15.83 12.00 -15.38
C THR A 36 -14.83 11.68 -14.28
N ASP A 37 -14.21 10.50 -14.32
CA ASP A 37 -13.22 10.09 -13.30
C ASP A 37 -11.95 10.95 -13.37
N CYS A 38 -11.52 11.33 -14.58
CA CYS A 38 -10.40 12.25 -14.75
C CYS A 38 -10.71 13.62 -14.14
N ALA A 39 -11.90 14.16 -14.38
CA ALA A 39 -12.33 15.42 -13.78
C ALA A 39 -12.41 15.34 -12.24
N ALA A 40 -12.90 14.21 -11.71
CA ALA A 40 -12.93 13.95 -10.26
C ALA A 40 -11.51 13.93 -9.66
N CYS A 41 -10.57 13.22 -10.30
CA CYS A 41 -9.16 13.18 -9.93
C CYS A 41 -8.51 14.58 -9.95
N LYS A 42 -8.66 15.32 -11.06
CA LYS A 42 -8.15 16.71 -11.19
C LYS A 42 -8.73 17.62 -10.11
N GLY A 43 -10.04 17.52 -9.85
CA GLY A 43 -10.71 18.28 -8.79
C GLY A 43 -10.20 17.94 -7.39
N TRP A 44 -9.94 16.66 -7.12
CA TRP A 44 -9.40 16.21 -5.84
C TRP A 44 -7.96 16.69 -5.62
N LEU A 45 -7.08 16.61 -6.63
CA LEU A 45 -5.70 17.13 -6.55
C LEU A 45 -5.69 18.63 -6.26
N ARG A 46 -6.54 19.42 -6.92
CA ARG A 46 -6.73 20.85 -6.65
C ARG A 46 -7.18 21.12 -5.21
N ASN A 47 -8.13 20.34 -4.69
CA ASN A 47 -8.57 20.44 -3.28
C ASN A 47 -7.44 20.09 -2.30
N MET A 48 -6.58 19.12 -2.65
CA MET A 48 -5.41 18.77 -1.85
C MET A 48 -4.26 19.78 -1.97
N ASN A 49 -4.29 20.67 -2.98
CA ASN A 49 -3.24 21.63 -3.30
C ASN A 49 -1.87 20.95 -3.47
N PHE A 50 -1.84 19.90 -4.30
CA PHE A 50 -0.65 19.09 -4.53
C PHE A 50 -0.76 18.29 -5.84
N LEU A 51 0.32 18.29 -6.63
CA LEU A 51 0.41 17.61 -7.92
C LEU A 51 -0.71 18.01 -8.90
N CYS A 52 -1.07 19.29 -8.92
CA CYS A 52 -2.02 19.85 -9.88
C CYS A 52 -1.39 19.88 -11.28
N PRO A 53 -2.01 19.27 -12.29
CA PRO A 53 -1.51 19.32 -13.65
C PRO A 53 -1.37 20.75 -14.20
N GLY A 54 -0.24 21.06 -14.84
CA GLY A 54 0.02 22.35 -15.48
C GLY A 54 0.53 23.44 -14.54
N GLU A 55 0.66 23.16 -13.23
CA GLU A 55 1.25 24.06 -12.25
C GLU A 55 2.75 23.80 -12.17
N LYS A 56 3.57 24.79 -12.56
CA LYS A 56 5.04 24.65 -12.70
C LYS A 56 5.74 24.04 -11.48
N GLU A 57 5.34 24.45 -10.27
CA GLU A 57 5.92 23.91 -9.03
C GLU A 57 5.54 22.43 -8.84
N ASP A 58 4.29 22.07 -9.11
CA ASP A 58 3.78 20.71 -8.96
C ASP A 58 4.32 19.79 -10.06
N ASP A 59 4.52 20.28 -11.29
CA ASP A 59 5.16 19.51 -12.36
C ASP A 59 6.65 19.27 -12.08
N THR A 60 7.33 20.22 -11.42
CA THR A 60 8.71 20.01 -10.93
C THR A 60 8.76 18.91 -9.87
N VAL A 61 7.82 18.92 -8.91
CA VAL A 61 7.70 17.86 -7.90
C VAL A 61 7.34 16.53 -8.56
N TRP A 62 6.44 16.54 -9.54
CA TRP A 62 6.04 15.35 -10.29
C TRP A 62 7.22 14.71 -11.03
N ALA A 63 8.05 15.49 -11.71
CA ALA A 63 9.27 15.01 -12.37
C ALA A 63 10.24 14.36 -11.37
N LYS A 64 10.41 14.95 -10.18
CA LYS A 64 11.23 14.37 -9.10
C LYS A 64 10.65 13.03 -8.62
N ILE A 65 9.33 12.92 -8.49
CA ILE A 65 8.66 11.66 -8.10
C ILE A 65 8.89 10.59 -9.16
N LYS A 66 8.66 10.90 -10.45
CA LYS A 66 8.91 9.98 -11.57
C LYS A 66 10.36 9.49 -11.58
N GLY A 67 11.32 10.41 -11.49
CA GLY A 67 12.75 10.08 -11.49
C GLY A 67 13.17 9.18 -10.31
N ASN A 68 12.71 9.50 -9.10
CA ASN A 68 12.98 8.68 -7.91
C ASN A 68 12.31 7.31 -7.99
N TRP A 69 11.11 7.23 -8.56
CA TRP A 69 10.42 5.95 -8.78
C TRP A 69 11.19 5.06 -9.76
N ILE A 70 11.64 5.62 -10.89
CA ILE A 70 12.49 4.91 -11.85
C ILE A 70 13.79 4.42 -11.20
N ALA A 71 14.43 5.27 -10.38
CA ALA A 71 15.63 4.90 -9.64
C ALA A 71 15.36 3.75 -8.66
N TYR A 72 14.25 3.78 -7.93
CA TYR A 72 13.83 2.70 -7.05
C TYR A 72 13.59 1.39 -7.81
N LEU A 73 12.85 1.45 -8.92
CA LEU A 73 12.57 0.29 -9.76
C LEU A 73 13.84 -0.33 -10.34
N SER A 74 14.75 0.51 -10.86
CA SER A 74 16.03 0.06 -11.40
C SER A 74 16.93 -0.53 -10.30
N ALA A 75 17.09 0.18 -9.18
CA ALA A 75 17.99 -0.24 -8.10
C ALA A 75 17.60 -1.59 -7.49
N THR A 76 16.29 -1.86 -7.44
CA THR A 76 15.73 -3.08 -6.86
C THR A 76 15.46 -4.18 -7.91
N SER A 77 15.69 -3.90 -9.20
CA SER A 77 15.53 -4.85 -10.30
C SER A 77 16.64 -5.92 -10.27
N PRO A 78 16.30 -7.17 -10.65
CA PRO A 78 17.24 -8.22 -11.05
C PRO A 78 18.31 -7.82 -12.06
N ARG A 79 17.97 -6.92 -12.98
CA ARG A 79 18.84 -6.35 -14.01
C ARG A 79 18.85 -4.82 -13.82
N PRO A 80 19.65 -4.31 -12.87
CA PRO A 80 19.67 -2.88 -12.55
C PRO A 80 20.43 -2.12 -13.63
N GLU A 81 19.95 -0.93 -13.98
CA GLU A 81 20.60 0.00 -14.89
C GLU A 81 21.15 1.20 -14.11
N ALA A 82 22.48 1.34 -14.11
CA ALA A 82 23.18 2.38 -13.35
C ALA A 82 22.82 3.80 -13.78
N ALA A 83 22.51 4.00 -15.07
CA ALA A 83 22.06 5.28 -15.59
C ALA A 83 20.71 5.70 -15.00
N LEU A 84 19.84 4.74 -14.67
CA LEU A 84 18.53 4.97 -14.08
C LEU A 84 18.58 5.10 -12.54
N ALA A 85 19.60 4.52 -11.90
CA ALA A 85 19.80 4.55 -10.45
C ALA A 85 21.23 4.97 -10.09
N PRO A 86 21.61 6.23 -10.38
CA PRO A 86 22.97 6.71 -10.18
C PRO A 86 23.36 6.75 -8.70
N TYR A 87 24.66 6.65 -8.44
CA TYR A 87 25.20 6.85 -7.09
C TYR A 87 25.16 8.34 -6.74
N GLY A 88 24.43 8.68 -5.67
CA GLY A 88 24.26 10.07 -5.21
C GLY A 88 25.36 10.56 -4.25
N GLY A 89 26.47 9.85 -4.10
CA GLY A 89 27.58 10.24 -3.22
C GLY A 89 28.73 10.91 -3.97
N ASP A 90 29.61 11.59 -3.22
CA ASP A 90 30.80 12.24 -3.78
C ASP A 90 31.81 11.21 -4.27
N GLY A 91 31.92 11.06 -5.59
CA GLY A 91 32.93 10.22 -6.25
C GLY A 91 32.36 9.20 -7.23
N ALA A 92 33.23 8.63 -8.05
CA ALA A 92 32.86 7.57 -8.97
C ALA A 92 32.66 6.25 -8.21
N GLU A 93 31.45 5.70 -8.25
CA GLU A 93 31.15 4.36 -7.72
C GLU A 93 31.84 3.31 -8.61
N ASN A 94 32.66 2.44 -8.00
CA ASN A 94 33.27 1.36 -8.77
C ASN A 94 32.27 0.21 -9.02
N GLN A 95 32.57 -0.65 -10.01
CA GLN A 95 31.64 -1.72 -10.41
C GLN A 95 31.32 -2.70 -9.27
N ARG A 96 32.23 -2.91 -8.31
CA ARG A 96 32.02 -3.82 -7.19
C ARG A 96 31.07 -3.21 -6.16
N GLU A 97 31.25 -1.94 -5.83
CA GLU A 97 30.37 -1.16 -4.96
C GLU A 97 28.97 -1.09 -5.55
N GLN A 98 28.86 -0.80 -6.85
CA GLN A 98 27.58 -0.77 -7.56
C GLN A 98 26.83 -2.10 -7.49
N ARG A 99 27.52 -3.22 -7.78
CA ARG A 99 26.91 -4.56 -7.67
C ARG A 99 26.44 -4.86 -6.25
N ARG A 100 27.22 -4.45 -5.24
CA ARG A 100 26.85 -4.61 -3.83
C ARG A 100 25.63 -3.77 -3.49
N ARG A 101 25.62 -2.48 -3.85
CA ARG A 101 24.50 -1.56 -3.61
C ARG A 101 23.20 -2.09 -4.20
N PHE A 102 23.19 -2.53 -5.46
CA PHE A 102 21.98 -3.09 -6.08
C PHE A 102 21.55 -4.43 -5.45
N SER A 103 22.50 -5.25 -5.01
CA SER A 103 22.20 -6.46 -4.25
C SER A 103 21.53 -6.11 -2.91
N ASP A 104 22.05 -5.11 -2.21
CA ASP A 104 21.53 -4.64 -0.93
C ASP A 104 20.12 -4.03 -1.13
N ASP A 105 19.95 -3.11 -2.09
CA ASP A 105 18.66 -2.47 -2.41
C ASP A 105 17.56 -3.51 -2.71
N ARG A 106 17.87 -4.51 -3.55
CA ARG A 106 16.95 -5.62 -3.85
C ARG A 106 16.64 -6.48 -2.63
N THR A 107 17.65 -6.75 -1.81
CA THR A 107 17.48 -7.54 -0.58
C THR A 107 16.59 -6.82 0.41
N ARG A 108 16.78 -5.51 0.59
CA ARG A 108 15.90 -4.68 1.43
C ARG A 108 14.45 -4.71 0.96
N ARG A 109 14.22 -4.53 -0.35
CA ARG A 109 12.86 -4.61 -0.94
C ARG A 109 12.20 -5.95 -0.61
N MET A 110 12.93 -7.05 -0.82
CA MET A 110 12.42 -8.41 -0.53
C MET A 110 12.08 -8.58 0.96
N ILE A 111 12.95 -8.13 1.87
CA ILE A 111 12.72 -8.21 3.32
C ILE A 111 11.46 -7.44 3.72
N ILE A 112 11.32 -6.18 3.26
CA ILE A 112 10.14 -5.35 3.53
C ILE A 112 8.87 -6.04 3.00
N GLN A 113 8.92 -6.56 1.77
CA GLN A 113 7.80 -7.26 1.17
C GLN A 113 7.43 -8.53 1.94
N SER A 114 8.42 -9.34 2.34
CA SER A 114 8.20 -10.56 3.12
C SER A 114 7.64 -10.27 4.51
N ALA A 115 8.17 -9.27 5.22
CA ALA A 115 7.64 -8.82 6.50
C ALA A 115 6.16 -8.43 6.35
N PHE A 116 5.87 -7.57 5.37
CA PHE A 116 4.52 -7.08 5.12
C PHE A 116 3.54 -8.20 4.78
N TRP A 117 3.90 -9.07 3.85
CA TRP A 117 3.00 -10.10 3.33
C TRP A 117 2.72 -11.18 4.36
N ASN A 118 3.73 -11.62 5.12
CA ASN A 118 3.58 -12.68 6.12
C ASN A 118 2.65 -12.25 7.26
N ASP A 119 2.90 -11.08 7.85
CA ASP A 119 2.10 -10.57 8.96
C ASP A 119 0.69 -10.21 8.51
N LEU A 120 0.53 -9.57 7.36
CA LEU A 120 -0.78 -9.19 6.86
C LEU A 120 -1.62 -10.39 6.42
N ASP A 121 -1.02 -11.43 5.83
CA ASP A 121 -1.72 -12.70 5.55
C ASP A 121 -2.26 -13.33 6.85
N GLY A 122 -1.44 -13.32 7.90
CA GLY A 122 -1.83 -13.76 9.24
C GLY A 122 -3.01 -12.97 9.78
N MET A 123 -2.91 -11.64 9.80
CA MET A 123 -3.98 -10.76 10.29
C MET A 123 -5.27 -10.87 9.48
N GLU A 124 -5.15 -11.00 8.16
CA GLU A 124 -6.29 -11.15 7.26
C GLU A 124 -7.02 -12.46 7.54
N GLY A 125 -6.31 -13.58 7.69
CA GLY A 125 -6.89 -14.85 8.11
C GLY A 125 -7.51 -14.80 9.51
N MET A 126 -6.85 -14.13 10.46
CA MET A 126 -7.38 -13.98 11.83
C MET A 126 -8.65 -13.12 11.87
N THR A 127 -8.85 -12.23 10.91
CA THR A 127 -10.08 -11.42 10.79
C THR A 127 -11.33 -12.29 10.60
N GLU A 128 -11.21 -13.46 9.96
CA GLU A 128 -12.32 -14.41 9.78
C GLU A 128 -12.78 -15.08 11.09
N ARG A 129 -11.99 -15.01 12.16
CA ARG A 129 -12.38 -15.49 13.50
C ARG A 129 -13.33 -14.55 14.22
N TRP A 130 -13.39 -13.29 13.78
CA TRP A 130 -14.18 -12.28 14.46
C TRP A 130 -15.67 -12.45 14.17
N PRO A 131 -16.52 -12.29 15.19
CA PRO A 131 -17.95 -12.35 15.00
C PRO A 131 -18.40 -11.25 14.04
N GLN A 132 -19.48 -11.52 13.33
CA GLN A 132 -20.11 -10.59 12.40
C GLN A 132 -20.25 -9.15 12.90
N ALA A 133 -20.63 -8.94 14.17
CA ALA A 133 -20.79 -7.61 14.74
C ALA A 133 -19.47 -6.79 14.70
N ALA A 134 -18.34 -7.42 15.02
CA ALA A 134 -17.03 -6.78 14.95
C ALA A 134 -16.63 -6.48 13.50
N ARG A 135 -16.90 -7.40 12.56
CA ARG A 135 -16.63 -7.18 11.13
C ARG A 135 -17.54 -6.11 10.52
N ALA A 136 -18.79 -6.01 10.96
CA ALA A 136 -19.71 -4.95 10.54
C ALA A 136 -19.28 -3.58 11.07
N ALA A 137 -18.72 -3.52 12.28
CA ALA A 137 -18.18 -2.28 12.83
C ALA A 137 -17.10 -1.66 11.92
N LEU A 138 -16.27 -2.47 11.25
CA LEU A 138 -15.23 -2.02 10.30
C LEU A 138 -15.80 -1.30 9.07
N ASN A 139 -17.03 -1.61 8.68
CA ASN A 139 -17.72 -0.99 7.55
C ASN A 139 -18.66 0.17 7.97
N SER A 140 -18.78 0.45 9.28
CA SER A 140 -19.73 1.44 9.80
C SER A 140 -19.58 2.86 9.24
N VAL A 141 -18.41 3.19 8.70
CA VAL A 141 -18.09 4.52 8.15
C VAL A 141 -18.10 4.52 6.60
N ASP A 142 -18.45 3.41 5.95
CA ASP A 142 -18.46 3.30 4.48
C ASP A 142 -19.67 3.97 3.80
N GLY A 143 -20.64 4.50 4.57
CA GLY A 143 -21.59 5.48 4.07
C GLY A 143 -22.55 5.01 2.96
N ARG A 144 -22.90 3.72 2.89
CA ARG A 144 -24.16 3.31 2.23
C ARG A 144 -25.28 3.44 3.25
N GLY A 145 -26.07 4.50 3.09
CA GLY A 145 -27.13 4.87 4.02
C GLY A 145 -28.21 3.80 4.19
N ASP A 146 -28.82 3.80 5.38
CA ASP A 146 -30.21 3.50 5.65
C ASP A 146 -30.88 2.36 4.84
N SER A 147 -30.21 1.22 4.69
CA SER A 147 -30.94 -0.04 4.58
C SER A 147 -31.10 -0.58 5.99
N ASP A 148 -32.21 -0.21 6.62
CA ASP A 148 -32.73 -0.73 7.89
C ASP A 148 -33.21 -2.20 7.74
N ASP A 149 -32.51 -2.98 6.92
CA ASP A 149 -32.64 -4.42 6.86
C ASP A 149 -31.52 -4.99 7.72
N GLY A 150 -31.88 -5.37 8.95
CA GLY A 150 -31.02 -6.08 9.90
C GLY A 150 -30.61 -7.47 9.41
N GLY A 151 -29.90 -7.57 8.28
CA GLY A 151 -29.53 -8.81 7.64
C GLY A 151 -28.19 -8.72 6.93
N ASN A 152 -27.20 -9.46 7.44
CA ASN A 152 -26.03 -10.05 6.76
C ASN A 152 -25.12 -9.27 5.79
N GLN A 153 -25.48 -8.13 5.21
CA GLN A 153 -24.81 -7.56 4.03
C GLN A 153 -23.72 -6.53 4.34
N ASN A 154 -23.57 -6.09 5.60
CA ASN A 154 -22.64 -5.01 5.96
C ASN A 154 -21.36 -5.47 6.67
N ALA A 155 -21.13 -6.78 6.83
CA ALA A 155 -19.92 -7.26 7.49
C ALA A 155 -18.69 -7.17 6.57
N PHE A 156 -17.54 -6.74 7.10
CA PHE A 156 -16.29 -6.78 6.35
C PHE A 156 -15.95 -8.20 5.90
N GLU A 157 -15.61 -8.33 4.62
CA GLU A 157 -15.19 -9.55 3.96
C GLU A 157 -13.70 -9.48 3.67
N THR A 158 -12.93 -10.46 4.17
CA THR A 158 -11.50 -10.54 3.92
C THR A 158 -11.19 -11.22 2.58
N LEU A 159 -9.95 -11.10 2.13
CA LEU A 159 -9.36 -11.85 1.01
C LEU A 159 -8.51 -13.04 1.49
N ALA A 160 -8.78 -13.56 2.70
CA ALA A 160 -7.98 -14.63 3.32
C ALA A 160 -8.07 -15.97 2.58
N ALA A 161 -9.14 -16.20 1.82
CA ALA A 161 -9.37 -17.45 1.13
C ALA A 161 -8.32 -17.71 0.04
N VAL A 162 -7.99 -18.99 -0.17
CA VAL A 162 -6.94 -19.40 -1.12
C VAL A 162 -7.26 -18.99 -2.56
N TRP A 163 -8.54 -18.98 -2.93
CA TRP A 163 -8.97 -18.54 -4.26
C TRP A 163 -8.86 -17.01 -4.47
N ASP A 164 -8.76 -16.23 -3.39
CA ASP A 164 -8.53 -14.78 -3.45
C ASP A 164 -7.04 -14.41 -3.42
N LEU A 165 -6.12 -15.39 -3.37
CA LEU A 165 -4.68 -15.17 -3.27
C LEU A 165 -4.14 -14.20 -4.35
N GLY A 166 -4.61 -14.32 -5.59
CA GLY A 166 -4.19 -13.43 -6.67
C GLY A 166 -4.58 -11.96 -6.41
N LYS A 167 -5.80 -11.71 -5.91
CA LYS A 167 -6.26 -10.35 -5.57
C LYS A 167 -5.54 -9.82 -4.33
N ARG A 168 -5.34 -10.70 -3.34
CA ARG A 168 -4.62 -10.42 -2.11
C ARG A 168 -3.19 -9.91 -2.37
N ARG A 169 -2.42 -10.62 -3.21
CA ARG A 169 -1.05 -10.20 -3.57
C ARG A 169 -1.01 -8.84 -4.26
N ARG A 170 -1.94 -8.58 -5.18
CA ARG A 170 -2.07 -7.28 -5.83
C ARG A 170 -2.38 -6.16 -4.83
N TYR A 171 -3.32 -6.39 -3.91
CA TYR A 171 -3.67 -5.39 -2.90
C TYR A 171 -2.49 -5.12 -1.96
N GLN A 172 -1.77 -6.17 -1.53
CA GLN A 172 -0.57 -6.04 -0.71
C GLN A 172 0.53 -5.28 -1.43
N SER A 173 0.71 -5.52 -2.73
CA SER A 173 1.68 -4.80 -3.57
C SER A 173 1.50 -3.28 -3.57
N ILE A 174 0.25 -2.77 -3.47
CA ILE A 174 -0.01 -1.32 -3.39
C ILE A 174 0.62 -0.71 -2.13
N TRP A 175 0.55 -1.42 -1.00
CA TRP A 175 1.12 -0.98 0.27
C TRP A 175 2.62 -1.20 0.34
N THR A 176 3.12 -2.36 -0.12
CA THR A 176 4.56 -2.62 -0.10
C THR A 176 5.32 -1.73 -1.06
N SER A 177 4.70 -1.31 -2.17
CA SER A 177 5.28 -0.31 -3.07
C SER A 177 5.38 1.05 -2.40
N LEU A 178 4.37 1.47 -1.63
CA LEU A 178 4.44 2.67 -0.81
C LEU A 178 5.60 2.58 0.20
N VAL A 179 5.59 1.56 1.07
CA VAL A 179 6.58 1.42 2.16
C VAL A 179 7.99 1.26 1.58
N GLY A 180 8.17 0.39 0.60
CA GLY A 180 9.47 0.17 -0.05
C GLY A 180 10.00 1.42 -0.74
N PHE A 181 9.13 2.22 -1.36
CA PHE A 181 9.55 3.44 -2.04
C PHE A 181 9.92 4.55 -1.07
N ILE A 182 9.13 4.78 -0.01
CA ILE A 182 9.46 5.83 0.97
C ILE A 182 10.71 5.47 1.77
N THR A 183 10.92 4.20 2.11
CA THR A 183 12.17 3.75 2.74
C THR A 183 13.37 3.94 1.81
N HIS A 184 13.22 3.62 0.52
CA HIS A 184 14.29 3.88 -0.45
C HIS A 184 14.58 5.38 -0.57
N ALA A 185 13.55 6.22 -0.71
CA ALA A 185 13.71 7.66 -0.85
C ALA A 185 14.26 8.33 0.41
N HIS A 186 13.91 7.84 1.60
CA HIS A 186 14.50 8.29 2.86
C HIS A 186 16.01 8.04 2.87
N SER A 187 16.44 6.82 2.53
CA SER A 187 17.87 6.47 2.45
C SER A 187 18.66 7.28 1.42
N ARG A 188 17.96 7.91 0.47
CA ARG A 188 18.52 8.81 -0.57
C ARG A 188 18.36 10.30 -0.26
N GLY A 189 17.66 10.66 0.82
CA GLY A 189 17.40 12.06 1.17
C GLY A 189 16.42 12.78 0.23
N THR A 190 15.58 12.06 -0.52
CA THR A 190 14.75 12.64 -1.58
C THR A 190 13.26 12.82 -1.21
N LEU A 191 12.87 12.53 0.03
CA LEU A 191 11.48 12.67 0.48
C LEU A 191 10.95 14.12 0.34
N GLU A 192 11.73 15.10 0.80
CA GLU A 192 11.33 16.51 0.75
C GLU A 192 11.26 17.05 -0.68
N ASP A 193 12.19 16.60 -1.52
CA ASP A 193 12.23 16.87 -2.95
C ASP A 193 10.97 16.38 -3.67
N MET A 194 10.42 15.25 -3.22
CA MET A 194 9.14 14.69 -3.67
C MET A 194 7.92 15.31 -2.98
N GLY A 195 8.12 16.39 -2.23
CA GLY A 195 7.05 17.16 -1.58
C GLY A 195 6.53 16.58 -0.27
N MET A 196 7.16 15.53 0.28
CA MET A 196 6.82 14.97 1.59
C MET A 196 7.60 15.67 2.71
N ARG A 197 6.86 16.23 3.66
CA ARG A 197 7.33 16.85 4.90
C ARG A 197 6.75 16.06 6.08
N LEU A 198 7.40 14.93 6.36
CA LEU A 198 7.02 14.06 7.46
C LEU A 198 7.52 14.65 8.80
N THR A 199 6.84 14.31 9.90
CA THR A 199 7.32 14.69 11.24
C THR A 199 8.52 13.83 11.63
N GLU A 200 9.38 14.31 12.55
CA GLU A 200 10.49 13.53 13.12
C GLU A 200 10.05 12.13 13.53
N SER A 201 8.97 12.01 14.32
CA SER A 201 8.44 10.70 14.73
C SER A 201 8.03 9.76 13.58
N GLN A 202 7.70 10.27 12.38
CA GLN A 202 7.41 9.44 11.22
C GLN A 202 8.68 9.09 10.44
N LEU A 203 9.71 9.96 10.48
CA LEU A 203 11.03 9.69 9.94
C LEU A 203 11.76 8.64 10.79
N ASP A 204 11.62 8.72 12.12
CA ASP A 204 12.11 7.73 13.07
C ASP A 204 11.54 6.34 12.74
N ASP A 205 10.23 6.22 12.49
CA ASP A 205 9.64 4.94 12.07
C ASP A 205 10.25 4.40 10.78
N ILE A 206 10.54 5.27 9.79
CA ILE A 206 11.17 4.85 8.53
C ILE A 206 12.61 4.42 8.78
N LEU A 207 13.33 5.13 9.64
CA LEU A 207 14.69 4.79 10.04
C LEU A 207 14.72 3.45 10.79
N ASP A 208 13.76 3.18 11.65
CA ASP A 208 13.61 1.90 12.35
C ASP A 208 13.37 0.75 11.36
N ILE A 209 12.54 0.95 10.32
CA ILE A 209 12.38 -0.01 9.22
C ILE A 209 13.75 -0.28 8.57
N GLU A 210 14.52 0.77 8.24
CA GLU A 210 15.84 0.60 7.63
C GLU A 210 16.78 -0.22 8.52
N GLN A 211 16.85 0.11 9.81
CA GLN A 211 17.70 -0.57 10.77
C GLN A 211 17.32 -2.04 10.93
N GLU A 212 16.04 -2.34 11.11
CA GLU A 212 15.56 -3.71 11.30
C GLU A 212 15.79 -4.56 10.05
N VAL A 213 15.62 -3.99 8.86
CA VAL A 213 15.94 -4.67 7.60
C VAL A 213 17.42 -5.08 7.52
N TRP A 214 18.34 -4.24 8.03
CA TRP A 214 19.76 -4.57 8.09
C TRP A 214 20.09 -5.71 9.06
N MET A 215 19.27 -5.91 10.08
CA MET A 215 19.48 -6.90 11.13
C MET A 215 18.95 -8.30 10.74
N VAL A 216 18.17 -8.41 9.66
CA VAL A 216 17.62 -9.69 9.20
C VAL A 216 18.71 -10.61 8.66
N ASP A 217 18.89 -11.75 9.32
CA ASP A 217 19.78 -12.82 8.85
C ASP A 217 19.02 -13.82 7.95
N LEU A 218 19.03 -13.52 6.65
CA LEU A 218 18.43 -14.39 5.63
C LEU A 218 19.05 -15.80 5.59
N ARG A 219 20.31 -15.99 6.01
CA ARG A 219 20.94 -17.32 6.04
C ARG A 219 20.38 -18.13 7.19
N ALA A 220 20.23 -17.53 8.36
CA ALA A 220 19.61 -18.19 9.51
C ALA A 220 18.17 -18.60 9.21
N ILE A 221 17.37 -17.71 8.61
CA ILE A 221 15.98 -18.00 8.21
C ILE A 221 15.94 -19.18 7.24
N ALA A 222 16.78 -19.16 6.19
CA ALA A 222 16.84 -20.24 5.21
C ALA A 222 17.28 -21.58 5.82
N GLN A 223 18.22 -21.57 6.77
CA GLN A 223 18.71 -22.79 7.44
C GLN A 223 17.67 -23.40 8.39
N ARG A 224 16.91 -22.57 9.10
CA ARG A 224 15.91 -23.04 10.07
C ARG A 224 14.60 -23.49 9.43
N GLN A 225 14.39 -23.18 8.15
CA GLN A 225 13.10 -23.37 7.46
C GLN A 225 11.91 -22.76 8.23
N GLU A 226 12.17 -21.76 9.07
CA GLU A 226 11.16 -21.08 9.85
C GLU A 226 10.35 -20.14 8.93
N LYS A 227 9.02 -20.14 9.07
CA LYS A 227 8.12 -19.21 8.36
C LYS A 227 8.08 -17.81 9.01
N GLY A 228 9.18 -17.39 9.64
CA GLY A 228 9.29 -16.17 10.45
C GLY A 228 10.70 -15.57 10.39
N GLY A 229 10.97 -14.58 11.24
CA GLY A 229 12.24 -13.84 11.28
C GLY A 229 12.18 -12.44 10.65
N PHE A 230 10.98 -11.95 10.38
CA PHE A 230 10.71 -10.61 9.83
C PHE A 230 9.85 -9.75 10.75
N GLU A 231 9.47 -10.27 11.92
CA GLU A 231 8.51 -9.67 12.84
C GLU A 231 9.01 -8.30 13.34
N HIS A 232 10.31 -8.17 13.55
CA HIS A 232 10.94 -6.91 13.97
C HIS A 232 10.88 -5.82 12.89
N VAL A 233 10.85 -6.21 11.60
CA VAL A 233 10.64 -5.27 10.49
C VAL A 233 9.17 -4.86 10.39
N TRP A 234 8.25 -5.77 10.70
CA TRP A 234 6.82 -5.48 10.63
C TRP A 234 6.36 -4.44 11.65
N VAL A 235 6.88 -4.47 12.88
CA VAL A 235 6.48 -3.54 13.96
C VAL A 235 6.59 -2.06 13.54
N PRO A 236 7.76 -1.54 13.09
CA PRO A 236 7.86 -0.13 12.70
C PRO A 236 7.06 0.19 11.42
N ILE A 237 6.87 -0.78 10.51
CA ILE A 237 5.93 -0.63 9.37
C ILE A 237 4.52 -0.39 9.90
N GLN A 238 4.03 -1.23 10.81
CA GLN A 238 2.69 -1.11 11.36
C GLN A 238 2.51 0.22 12.09
N GLU A 239 3.51 0.66 12.86
CA GLU A 239 3.48 1.95 13.57
C GLU A 239 3.36 3.13 12.62
N LEU A 240 4.20 3.17 11.57
CA LEU A 240 4.15 4.21 10.53
C LEU A 240 2.76 4.30 9.88
N LEU A 241 2.17 3.15 9.53
CA LEU A 241 0.86 3.08 8.89
C LEU A 241 -0.26 3.47 9.85
N MET A 242 -0.25 3.00 11.09
CA MET A 242 -1.25 3.37 12.09
C MET A 242 -1.19 4.86 12.43
N LYS A 243 0.01 5.46 12.51
CA LYS A 243 0.20 6.91 12.65
C LYS A 243 -0.37 7.66 11.44
N ALA A 244 -0.15 7.17 10.23
CA ALA A 244 -0.72 7.75 9.02
C ALA A 244 -2.26 7.70 9.01
N LEU A 245 -2.87 6.58 9.44
CA LEU A 245 -4.33 6.46 9.54
C LEU A 245 -4.93 7.42 10.58
N LYS A 246 -4.28 7.55 11.74
CA LYS A 246 -4.75 8.39 12.85
C LYS A 246 -4.60 9.89 12.60
N LYS A 247 -3.66 10.29 11.75
CA LYS A 247 -3.26 11.71 11.61
C LYS A 247 -4.46 12.57 11.20
N ALA A 248 -4.73 13.58 12.02
CA ALA A 248 -5.73 14.61 11.72
C ALA A 248 -5.16 15.65 10.77
N LYS A 249 -6.04 16.32 10.00
CA LYS A 249 -5.65 17.35 9.02
C LYS A 249 -4.56 16.83 8.05
N SER A 250 -4.71 15.58 7.63
CA SER A 250 -3.81 14.93 6.68
C SER A 250 -3.84 15.67 5.35
N THR A 251 -2.68 15.77 4.73
CA THR A 251 -2.45 16.32 3.38
C THR A 251 -1.40 15.44 2.70
N PRO A 252 -1.28 15.47 1.37
CA PRO A 252 -0.19 14.77 0.69
C PRO A 252 1.20 15.17 1.22
N ARG A 253 1.36 16.39 1.72
CA ARG A 253 2.65 16.86 2.23
C ARG A 253 3.02 16.28 3.60
N ASN A 254 2.09 15.78 4.41
CA ASN A 254 2.39 15.39 5.79
C ASN A 254 1.91 13.98 6.17
N ASN A 255 1.40 13.23 5.20
CA ASN A 255 0.84 11.90 5.41
C ASN A 255 1.20 10.98 4.24
N PRO A 256 1.96 9.89 4.48
CA PRO A 256 2.45 9.03 3.41
C PRO A 256 1.32 8.34 2.62
N LEU A 257 0.19 8.01 3.25
CA LEU A 257 -0.94 7.40 2.55
C LEU A 257 -1.62 8.41 1.61
N VAL A 258 -1.85 9.63 2.08
CA VAL A 258 -2.47 10.67 1.23
C VAL A 258 -1.52 11.10 0.11
N TRP A 259 -0.21 11.14 0.38
CA TRP A 259 0.82 11.37 -0.62
C TRP A 259 0.77 10.31 -1.72
N TRP A 260 0.77 9.04 -1.33
CA TRP A 260 0.77 7.93 -2.28
C TRP A 260 -0.46 7.95 -3.18
N ILE A 261 -1.64 8.21 -2.60
CA ILE A 261 -2.86 8.33 -3.40
C ILE A 261 -2.81 9.53 -4.35
N ALA A 262 -2.20 10.66 -3.95
CA ALA A 262 -2.03 11.78 -4.86
C ALA A 262 -1.09 11.44 -6.03
N VAL A 263 -0.01 10.71 -5.77
CA VAL A 263 0.89 10.18 -6.80
C VAL A 263 0.14 9.26 -7.76
N LEU A 264 -0.59 8.28 -7.24
CA LEU A 264 -1.38 7.35 -8.05
C LEU A 264 -2.50 8.06 -8.84
N CYS A 265 -3.09 9.11 -8.27
CA CYS A 265 -4.12 9.93 -8.90
C CYS A 265 -3.55 10.75 -10.07
N ARG A 266 -2.43 11.46 -9.86
CA ARG A 266 -1.71 12.23 -10.91
C ARG A 266 -1.25 11.31 -12.03
N SER A 267 -0.67 10.17 -11.66
CA SER A 267 -0.28 9.09 -12.56
C SER A 267 -1.46 8.65 -13.45
N ALA A 268 -2.61 8.31 -12.85
CA ALA A 268 -3.77 7.81 -13.59
C ALA A 268 -4.33 8.80 -14.64
N ILE A 269 -4.19 10.11 -14.43
CA ILE A 269 -4.67 11.16 -15.35
C ILE A 269 -3.64 11.66 -16.37
N SER A 270 -2.37 11.26 -16.27
CA SER A 270 -1.30 11.81 -17.12
C SER A 270 -1.49 11.50 -18.62
N ASP A 271 -2.10 10.35 -18.96
CA ASP A 271 -2.40 9.94 -20.36
C ASP A 271 -3.33 10.88 -21.14
N LYS A 272 -4.06 11.81 -20.50
CA LYS A 272 -4.97 12.73 -21.22
C LYS A 272 -4.35 14.09 -21.52
N ASP A 273 -3.36 14.49 -20.75
CA ASP A 273 -2.72 15.81 -20.92
C ASP A 273 -1.66 15.77 -22.04
N GLU A 274 -1.26 14.57 -22.50
CA GLU A 274 -0.26 14.37 -23.58
C GLU A 274 -0.89 14.27 -24.99
N ASP A 275 -2.21 14.07 -25.09
CA ASP A 275 -2.93 13.90 -26.38
C ASP A 275 -3.52 15.23 -26.92
N GLU A 276 -3.38 16.37 -26.23
CA GLU A 276 -3.96 17.68 -26.66
C GLU A 276 -2.96 18.65 -27.32
N ASP A 277 -1.65 18.37 -27.27
CA ASP A 277 -0.60 19.16 -27.92
C ASP A 277 0.13 18.29 -28.99
N GLU A 278 -0.59 17.87 -30.04
CA GLU A 278 0.00 17.30 -31.26
C GLU A 278 0.78 18.38 -32.04
N ASP A 279 1.93 18.80 -31.52
CA ASP A 279 3.01 19.36 -32.34
C ASP A 279 4.06 18.24 -32.54
N ASP A 280 4.12 17.73 -33.78
CA ASP A 280 5.02 16.66 -34.28
C ASP A 280 6.52 16.93 -34.02
N ASN A 281 6.98 16.82 -32.77
CA ASN A 281 8.39 16.65 -32.45
C ASN A 281 8.59 15.28 -31.80
N ASP A 282 9.14 14.35 -32.58
CA ASP A 282 9.52 12.98 -32.22
C ASP A 282 10.61 12.87 -31.11
N ASP A 283 10.78 13.87 -30.25
CA ASP A 283 11.79 13.91 -29.17
C ASP A 283 11.20 13.70 -27.75
N ASP A 284 9.87 13.60 -27.58
CA ASP A 284 9.21 13.49 -26.26
C ASP A 284 9.02 12.05 -25.73
N GLU A 285 9.90 11.10 -26.11
CA GLU A 285 9.96 9.76 -25.48
C GLU A 285 10.35 9.80 -23.98
N GLU A 286 10.69 10.97 -23.41
CA GLU A 286 11.10 11.13 -22.00
C GLU A 286 9.94 11.25 -20.98
N ASN A 287 8.68 11.35 -21.41
CA ASN A 287 7.59 11.77 -20.52
C ASN A 287 6.64 10.68 -19.97
N GLY A 288 6.79 9.42 -20.37
CA GLY A 288 5.87 8.35 -19.98
C GLY A 288 5.67 8.18 -18.46
N ASP A 289 4.43 7.97 -18.02
CA ASP A 289 4.11 7.65 -16.63
C ASP A 289 4.41 6.18 -16.30
N PHE A 290 5.55 5.94 -15.65
CA PHE A 290 5.98 4.60 -15.25
C PHE A 290 5.45 4.13 -13.88
N ILE A 291 4.65 4.95 -13.19
CA ILE A 291 4.13 4.60 -11.86
C ILE A 291 2.92 3.68 -11.99
N SER A 292 1.93 4.06 -12.78
CA SER A 292 0.72 3.23 -12.96
C SER A 292 0.75 2.30 -14.15
N ARG A 293 1.57 2.60 -15.16
CA ARG A 293 1.58 1.91 -16.47
C ARG A 293 2.98 1.47 -16.91
N GLY A 294 4.01 1.73 -16.10
CA GLY A 294 5.39 1.45 -16.44
C GLY A 294 5.77 -0.02 -16.38
N ARG A 295 6.25 -0.55 -17.49
CA ARG A 295 6.90 -1.87 -17.52
C ARG A 295 8.31 -1.73 -16.97
N PHE A 296 8.62 -2.47 -15.91
CA PHE A 296 9.97 -2.63 -15.40
C PHE A 296 10.15 -4.09 -14.99
N TYR A 297 11.35 -4.61 -15.14
CA TYR A 297 11.65 -6.00 -14.75
C TYR A 297 11.38 -6.19 -13.26
N LYS A 298 10.39 -7.04 -12.93
CA LYS A 298 9.86 -7.20 -11.56
C LYS A 298 9.45 -5.88 -10.87
N ASN A 299 8.66 -5.06 -11.57
CA ASN A 299 7.95 -3.94 -10.95
C ASN A 299 7.05 -4.46 -9.81
N PRO A 300 7.18 -3.96 -8.56
CA PRO A 300 6.35 -4.37 -7.44
C PRO A 300 4.90 -3.88 -7.55
N MET A 301 4.63 -2.84 -8.35
CA MET A 301 3.27 -2.34 -8.58
C MET A 301 2.52 -3.24 -9.59
N PRO A 302 1.25 -3.60 -9.30
CA PRO A 302 0.42 -4.36 -10.23
C PRO A 302 -0.07 -3.46 -11.37
N MET A 303 0.34 -3.80 -12.59
CA MET A 303 0.01 -3.07 -13.82
C MET A 303 -1.36 -3.44 -14.39
N ASP A 304 -2.10 -4.33 -13.74
CA ASP A 304 -3.42 -4.81 -14.14
C ASP A 304 -4.55 -4.28 -13.24
N MET A 305 -4.22 -3.38 -12.29
CA MET A 305 -5.19 -2.74 -11.41
C MET A 305 -5.49 -1.31 -11.82
N ASN A 306 -6.77 -0.99 -11.99
CA ASN A 306 -7.22 0.39 -12.21
C ASN A 306 -7.11 1.23 -10.92
N PHE A 307 -7.23 2.55 -11.04
CA PHE A 307 -7.04 3.46 -9.91
C PHE A 307 -8.02 3.20 -8.75
N ARG A 308 -9.28 2.86 -9.05
CA ARG A 308 -10.30 2.56 -8.04
C ARG A 308 -9.94 1.31 -7.24
N GLU A 309 -9.50 0.25 -7.92
CA GLU A 309 -9.07 -0.99 -7.25
C GLU A 309 -7.87 -0.74 -6.33
N ARG A 310 -6.98 0.20 -6.68
CA ARG A 310 -5.84 0.60 -5.83
C ARG A 310 -6.29 1.37 -4.60
N LEU A 311 -7.32 2.22 -4.72
CA LEU A 311 -7.96 2.87 -3.56
C LEU A 311 -8.61 1.84 -2.65
N ASP A 312 -9.34 0.89 -3.22
CA ASP A 312 -9.99 -0.19 -2.48
C ASP A 312 -8.96 -1.03 -1.72
N ALA A 313 -7.79 -1.30 -2.29
CA ALA A 313 -6.69 -1.98 -1.61
C ALA A 313 -6.20 -1.25 -0.36
N ILE A 314 -6.10 0.09 -0.41
CA ILE A 314 -5.77 0.91 0.77
C ILE A 314 -6.89 0.85 1.80
N VAL A 315 -8.16 1.00 1.41
CA VAL A 315 -9.26 0.96 2.39
C VAL A 315 -9.38 -0.43 3.03
N HIS A 316 -9.24 -1.49 2.24
CA HIS A 316 -9.34 -2.89 2.68
C HIS A 316 -8.33 -3.22 3.77
N TYR A 317 -7.04 -3.00 3.53
CA TYR A 317 -6.03 -3.33 4.54
C TYR A 317 -5.97 -2.36 5.70
N SER A 318 -6.48 -1.14 5.54
CA SER A 318 -6.70 -0.25 6.68
C SER A 318 -7.67 -0.88 7.68
N LYS A 319 -8.72 -1.57 7.22
CA LYS A 319 -9.66 -2.28 8.11
C LYS A 319 -9.00 -3.44 8.85
N VAL A 320 -8.19 -4.24 8.15
CA VAL A 320 -7.42 -5.35 8.76
C VAL A 320 -6.47 -4.82 9.84
N LEU A 321 -5.70 -3.77 9.53
CA LEU A 321 -4.78 -3.13 10.47
C LEU A 321 -5.49 -2.56 11.70
N VAL A 322 -6.62 -1.87 11.51
CA VAL A 322 -7.39 -1.26 12.60
C VAL A 322 -8.02 -2.32 13.49
N LEU A 323 -8.50 -3.44 12.94
CA LEU A 323 -9.01 -4.54 13.75
C LEU A 323 -7.91 -5.12 14.65
N ASN A 324 -6.76 -5.44 14.06
CA ASN A 324 -5.61 -5.96 14.80
C ASN A 324 -5.14 -4.96 15.88
N HIS A 325 -4.98 -3.68 15.51
CA HIS A 325 -4.60 -2.62 16.43
C HIS A 325 -5.60 -2.46 17.58
N SER A 326 -6.91 -2.57 17.30
CA SER A 326 -7.94 -2.48 18.32
C SER A 326 -7.80 -3.61 19.34
N PHE A 327 -7.50 -4.83 18.91
CA PHE A 327 -7.29 -5.92 19.84
C PHE A 327 -6.02 -5.73 20.69
N LEU A 328 -4.92 -5.30 20.08
CA LEU A 328 -3.63 -5.13 20.77
C LEU A 328 -3.61 -3.96 21.76
N THR A 329 -4.42 -2.93 21.54
CA THR A 329 -4.46 -1.72 22.38
C THR A 329 -5.65 -1.64 23.32
N TRP A 330 -6.49 -2.68 23.35
CA TRP A 330 -7.67 -2.70 24.19
C TRP A 330 -7.26 -2.78 25.67
N SER A 331 -7.39 -1.65 26.37
CA SER A 331 -7.09 -1.53 27.80
C SER A 331 -8.26 -2.07 28.64
N ALA A 332 -8.37 -3.40 28.69
CA ALA A 332 -9.39 -4.12 29.45
C ALA A 332 -8.77 -5.00 30.54
N PRO A 333 -9.58 -5.44 31.52
CA PRO A 333 -9.16 -6.44 32.50
C PRO A 333 -8.57 -7.70 31.84
N THR A 334 -7.50 -8.26 32.41
CA THR A 334 -6.78 -9.40 31.83
C THR A 334 -7.67 -10.62 31.59
N ASP A 335 -8.65 -10.87 32.47
CA ASP A 335 -9.64 -11.92 32.33
C ASP A 335 -10.57 -11.71 31.12
N TRP A 336 -10.91 -10.46 30.80
CA TRP A 336 -11.68 -10.11 29.61
C TRP A 336 -10.88 -10.37 28.34
N VAL A 337 -9.61 -9.95 28.32
CA VAL A 337 -8.70 -10.20 27.19
C VAL A 337 -8.54 -11.70 26.96
N MET A 338 -8.30 -12.49 28.02
CA MET A 338 -8.20 -13.95 27.94
C MET A 338 -9.49 -14.60 27.45
N GLN A 339 -10.67 -14.12 27.90
CA GLN A 339 -11.96 -14.62 27.45
C GLN A 339 -12.15 -14.41 25.94
N VAL A 340 -11.92 -13.18 25.45
CA VAL A 340 -12.05 -12.83 24.03
C VAL A 340 -11.04 -13.64 23.20
N GLN A 341 -9.77 -13.67 23.61
CA GLN A 341 -8.71 -14.40 22.91
C GLN A 341 -8.98 -15.92 22.84
N SER A 342 -9.34 -16.53 23.97
CA SER A 342 -9.69 -17.96 24.03
C SER A 342 -10.83 -18.28 23.08
N ARG A 343 -11.86 -17.42 23.03
CA ARG A 343 -13.00 -17.62 22.16
C ARG A 343 -12.65 -17.44 20.68
N LEU A 344 -11.86 -16.43 20.30
CA LEU A 344 -11.36 -16.30 18.93
C LEU A 344 -10.57 -17.53 18.51
N ASN A 345 -9.73 -18.07 19.40
CA ASN A 345 -8.91 -19.27 19.12
C ASN A 345 -9.74 -20.55 18.91
N MET A 346 -10.96 -20.61 19.41
CA MET A 346 -11.87 -21.74 19.17
C MET A 346 -12.58 -21.69 17.80
N VAL A 347 -12.54 -20.56 17.10
CA VAL A 347 -13.18 -20.41 15.78
C VAL A 347 -12.27 -21.01 14.71
N SER A 348 -12.68 -22.13 14.11
CA SER A 348 -11.97 -22.70 12.95
C SER A 348 -12.13 -21.79 11.73
N ILE A 349 -11.01 -21.58 11.03
CA ILE A 349 -10.92 -20.87 9.76
C ILE A 349 -10.42 -21.80 8.64
N ASP A 350 -10.48 -23.12 8.83
CA ASP A 350 -9.90 -24.09 7.87
C ASP A 350 -10.49 -23.99 6.47
N TRP A 351 -11.71 -23.46 6.37
CA TRP A 351 -12.40 -23.20 5.11
C TRP A 351 -11.61 -22.26 4.17
N ILE A 352 -10.78 -21.35 4.69
CA ILE A 352 -9.98 -20.42 3.87
C ILE A 352 -8.97 -21.17 2.99
N ASN A 353 -8.55 -22.38 3.39
CA ASN A 353 -7.58 -23.19 2.66
C ASN A 353 -8.24 -24.19 1.69
N ASN A 354 -9.57 -24.23 1.61
CA ASN A 354 -10.27 -25.20 0.78
C ASN A 354 -10.33 -24.75 -0.70
N GLU A 355 -9.39 -25.20 -1.53
CA GLU A 355 -9.30 -24.82 -2.95
C GLU A 355 -10.58 -25.06 -3.78
N ARG A 356 -11.44 -26.01 -3.37
CA ARG A 356 -12.69 -26.36 -4.06
C ARG A 356 -13.94 -25.89 -3.31
N GLY A 357 -13.74 -25.15 -2.22
CA GLY A 357 -14.80 -24.65 -1.36
C GLY A 357 -15.45 -23.38 -1.87
N SER A 358 -16.43 -22.92 -1.11
CA SER A 358 -16.96 -21.57 -1.22
C SER A 358 -16.94 -20.95 0.17
N ARG A 359 -17.02 -19.61 0.24
CA ARG A 359 -17.17 -18.90 1.51
C ARG A 359 -18.44 -19.42 2.22
N PRO A 360 -18.36 -19.86 3.48
CA PRO A 360 -19.54 -20.29 4.23
C PRO A 360 -20.58 -19.16 4.30
N ALA A 361 -21.86 -19.47 4.08
CA ALA A 361 -22.95 -18.50 4.18
C ALA A 361 -23.08 -17.86 5.58
N ARG A 362 -22.60 -18.57 6.61
CA ARG A 362 -22.46 -18.07 7.99
C ARG A 362 -21.11 -18.57 8.50
N LEU A 363 -20.27 -17.68 9.01
CA LEU A 363 -18.97 -18.09 9.52
C LEU A 363 -19.12 -18.84 10.86
N PRO A 364 -18.22 -19.78 11.18
CA PRO A 364 -18.28 -20.54 12.44
C PRO A 364 -18.29 -19.67 13.72
N GLY A 365 -17.82 -18.43 13.65
CA GLY A 365 -17.82 -17.45 14.74
C GLY A 365 -19.02 -16.49 14.75
N ASP A 366 -19.94 -16.58 13.79
CA ASP A 366 -21.07 -15.64 13.68
C ASP A 366 -22.21 -16.06 14.62
N GLY A 367 -22.14 -15.63 15.89
CA GLY A 367 -23.26 -15.68 16.83
C GLY A 367 -23.16 -16.74 17.94
N GLY A 368 -24.05 -16.60 18.92
CA GLY A 368 -24.07 -17.39 20.16
C GLY A 368 -24.05 -16.50 21.41
N PRO A 369 -24.54 -17.00 22.56
CA PRO A 369 -24.70 -16.20 23.79
C PRO A 369 -23.36 -15.71 24.35
N VAL A 370 -22.24 -16.31 23.97
CA VAL A 370 -20.92 -15.86 24.40
C VAL A 370 -20.56 -14.46 23.90
N TYR A 371 -21.10 -14.02 22.76
CA TYR A 371 -20.82 -12.69 22.21
C TYR A 371 -21.69 -11.59 22.85
N THR A 372 -22.55 -11.95 23.82
CA THR A 372 -23.34 -11.01 24.61
C THR A 372 -22.74 -10.76 25.99
N THR A 373 -21.52 -11.27 26.30
CA THR A 373 -20.84 -10.93 27.56
C THR A 373 -20.34 -9.49 27.56
N GLU A 374 -20.15 -8.91 28.75
CA GLU A 374 -19.63 -7.55 28.91
C GLU A 374 -18.27 -7.36 28.23
N ALA A 375 -17.39 -8.36 28.31
CA ALA A 375 -16.08 -8.34 27.64
C ALA A 375 -16.22 -8.21 26.12
N TRP A 376 -17.12 -8.99 25.51
CA TRP A 376 -17.34 -8.93 24.06
C TRP A 376 -18.01 -7.63 23.62
N GLN A 377 -19.00 -7.14 24.38
CA GLN A 377 -19.65 -5.86 24.11
C GLN A 377 -18.64 -4.70 24.20
N SER A 378 -17.79 -4.70 25.22
CA SER A 378 -16.72 -3.72 25.38
C SER A 378 -15.71 -3.77 24.23
N MET A 379 -15.27 -4.98 23.82
CA MET A 379 -14.35 -5.13 22.69
C MET A 379 -14.96 -4.62 21.37
N VAL A 380 -16.22 -4.96 21.08
CA VAL A 380 -16.91 -4.48 19.86
C VAL A 380 -17.13 -2.97 19.88
N ALA A 381 -17.47 -2.41 21.04
CA ALA A 381 -17.56 -0.96 21.21
C ALA A 381 -16.22 -0.27 20.95
N TYR A 382 -15.12 -0.84 21.46
CA TYR A 382 -13.77 -0.33 21.23
C TYR A 382 -13.35 -0.42 19.76
N ILE A 383 -13.68 -1.51 19.05
CA ILE A 383 -13.48 -1.62 17.60
C ILE A 383 -14.26 -0.53 16.85
N THR A 384 -15.49 -0.27 17.28
CA THR A 384 -16.35 0.76 16.64
C THR A 384 -15.75 2.15 16.83
N GLU A 385 -15.27 2.47 18.03
CA GLU A 385 -14.59 3.73 18.33
C GLU A 385 -13.31 3.91 17.51
N ASN A 386 -12.47 2.87 17.46
CA ASN A 386 -11.25 2.88 16.67
C ASN A 386 -11.55 2.98 15.18
N THR A 387 -12.57 2.27 14.69
CA THR A 387 -13.01 2.38 13.30
C THR A 387 -13.37 3.83 12.96
N SER A 388 -14.16 4.49 13.80
CA SER A 388 -14.47 5.92 13.61
C SER A 388 -13.22 6.81 13.62
N THR A 389 -12.26 6.50 14.50
CA THR A 389 -11.02 7.28 14.65
C THR A 389 -10.05 7.12 13.48
N PHE A 390 -9.80 5.89 13.03
CA PHE A 390 -8.75 5.55 12.06
C PHE A 390 -9.29 5.42 10.63
N LEU A 391 -10.55 5.02 10.46
CA LEU A 391 -11.16 4.74 9.16
C LEU A 391 -12.13 5.85 8.76
N GLY A 392 -11.74 7.11 8.90
CA GLY A 392 -12.39 8.21 8.21
C GLY A 392 -13.66 8.79 8.85
N GLY A 393 -13.97 8.44 10.10
CA GLY A 393 -15.12 9.03 10.83
C GLY A 393 -14.91 10.51 11.19
N LYS A 394 -13.64 10.95 11.24
CA LYS A 394 -13.27 12.36 11.39
C LYS A 394 -12.87 12.97 10.05
N GLN A 395 -13.41 14.15 9.75
CA GLN A 395 -13.07 14.90 8.55
C GLN A 395 -11.55 15.18 8.47
N LYS A 396 -11.04 15.27 7.24
CA LYS A 396 -9.62 15.56 6.93
C LYS A 396 -8.62 14.53 7.46
N THR A 397 -9.05 13.36 7.91
CA THR A 397 -8.15 12.19 8.09
C THR A 397 -7.81 11.57 6.73
N ALA A 398 -6.82 10.67 6.68
CA ALA A 398 -6.38 10.04 5.42
C ALA A 398 -7.54 9.28 4.76
N ILE A 399 -8.15 8.33 5.47
CA ILE A 399 -9.24 7.50 4.94
C ILE A 399 -10.46 8.33 4.57
N HIS A 400 -10.80 9.39 5.32
CA HIS A 400 -11.88 10.29 4.94
C HIS A 400 -11.65 10.93 3.56
N ARG A 401 -10.42 11.39 3.28
CA ARG A 401 -10.09 12.00 1.98
C ARG A 401 -10.08 10.99 0.85
N LEU A 402 -9.62 9.77 1.12
CA LEU A 402 -9.66 8.66 0.16
C LEU A 402 -11.10 8.27 -0.18
N ARG A 403 -11.99 8.23 0.81
CA ARG A 403 -13.42 7.95 0.56
C ARG A 403 -14.12 9.04 -0.24
N ILE A 404 -13.80 10.32 -0.02
CA ILE A 404 -14.31 11.41 -0.85
C ILE A 404 -13.91 11.17 -2.32
N LEU A 405 -12.67 10.78 -2.58
CA LEU A 405 -12.20 10.45 -3.92
C LEU A 405 -12.92 9.22 -4.48
N ALA A 406 -12.95 8.11 -3.72
CA ALA A 406 -13.58 6.87 -4.14
C ALA A 406 -15.08 7.03 -4.47
N ASN A 407 -15.79 7.88 -3.72
CA ASN A 407 -17.20 8.19 -3.96
C ASN A 407 -17.43 9.10 -5.18
N ALA A 408 -16.39 9.83 -5.62
CA ALA A 408 -16.46 10.68 -6.80
C ALA A 408 -16.15 9.92 -8.11
N LEU A 409 -15.55 8.72 -8.00
CA LEU A 409 -15.26 7.84 -9.13
C LEU A 409 -16.47 6.95 -9.45
N GLN A 410 -16.78 6.77 -10.73
CA GLN A 410 -17.98 6.05 -11.20
C GLN A 410 -17.75 4.55 -11.38
#